data_AF-A0A2N1CSH6-F1
#
_entry.id   AF-A0A2N1CSH6-F1
#
_cell.length_a   1.000
_cell.length_b   1.000
_cell.length_c   1.000
_cell.angle_alpha   90.00
_cell.angle_beta   90.00
_cell.angle_gamma   90.00
#
_symmetry.space_group_name_H-M   'P 1'
#
loop_
_entity.id
_entity.type
_entity.pdbx_description
1 polymer ?
#
loop_
_entity_poly.entity_id
_entity_poly.type
_entity_poly.pdbx_seq_one_letter_code
_entity_poly.pdbx_strand_id
1 'polypeptide(L)'
;MNNLALAAAAVALASIAAGATAAEKTEGAMEKCYGVALAGQNDCKAGAGTSCAGSSKVDYQGNAWKNVPAGTCTSIKTPEGMGSLTPIES
;
A
#
# COMPACT_ATOMS: atom_id res chain seq x y z
N MET A 1 -35.11 -52.78 15.69
CA MET A 1 -34.71 -53.40 14.40
C MET A 1 -34.35 -52.27 13.45
N ASN A 2 -33.07 -52.25 13.07
CA ASN A 2 -32.36 -51.63 11.95
C ASN A 2 -33.09 -50.50 11.18
N ASN A 3 -32.45 -49.36 10.91
CA ASN A 3 -31.43 -49.32 9.86
C ASN A 3 -30.37 -48.25 10.13
N LEU A 4 -29.09 -48.69 10.16
CA LEU A 4 -27.95 -47.84 9.82
C LEU A 4 -28.15 -47.33 8.38
N ALA A 5 -28.23 -46.02 8.22
CA ALA A 5 -27.92 -45.37 6.96
C ALA A 5 -26.70 -44.48 7.21
N LEU A 6 -25.53 -45.00 6.79
CA LEU A 6 -24.37 -44.16 6.51
C LEU A 6 -24.75 -43.18 5.42
N ALA A 7 -24.66 -41.89 5.71
CA ALA A 7 -24.51 -40.87 4.69
C ALA A 7 -23.49 -39.85 5.21
N ALA A 8 -22.25 -40.01 4.75
CA ALA A 8 -21.20 -39.04 4.87
C ALA A 8 -21.66 -37.70 4.28
N ALA A 9 -21.57 -36.62 5.07
CA ALA A 9 -21.61 -35.27 4.53
C ALA A 9 -20.34 -34.55 5.04
N ALA A 10 -19.46 -34.32 4.08
CA ALA A 10 -18.09 -33.86 4.25
C ALA A 10 -18.00 -32.54 5.02
N VAL A 11 -16.94 -32.45 5.82
CA VAL A 11 -16.45 -31.21 6.41
C VAL A 11 -15.98 -30.30 5.27
N ALA A 12 -16.79 -29.31 4.91
CA ALA A 12 -16.33 -28.19 4.09
C ALA A 12 -15.94 -27.03 5.02
N LEU A 13 -14.74 -27.11 5.58
CA LEU A 13 -14.04 -25.94 6.08
C LEU A 13 -13.72 -25.08 4.85
N ALA A 14 -14.62 -24.15 4.52
CA ALA A 14 -14.32 -23.08 3.58
C ALA A 14 -13.36 -22.11 4.27
N SER A 15 -12.08 -22.49 4.33
CA SER A 15 -11.00 -21.55 4.55
C SER A 15 -10.98 -20.60 3.35
N ILE A 16 -11.62 -19.44 3.51
CA ILE A 16 -11.45 -18.31 2.59
C ILE A 16 -10.04 -17.75 2.85
N ALA A 17 -9.06 -18.45 2.28
CA ALA A 17 -7.74 -17.91 2.01
C ALA A 17 -7.76 -17.40 0.57
N ALA A 18 -8.17 -16.16 0.36
CA ALA A 18 -7.87 -15.42 -0.87
C ALA A 18 -8.11 -13.94 -0.62
N GLY A 19 -7.03 -13.17 -0.49
CA GLY A 19 -7.11 -11.73 -0.32
C GLY A 19 -5.86 -11.06 0.22
N ALA A 20 -4.75 -11.77 0.44
CA ALA A 20 -3.46 -11.11 0.27
C ALA A 20 -3.32 -10.90 -1.24
N THR A 21 -3.74 -9.74 -1.73
CA THR A 21 -3.31 -9.25 -3.03
C THR A 21 -1.80 -9.11 -2.92
N ALA A 22 -1.07 -10.16 -3.27
CA ALA A 22 0.32 -10.03 -3.63
C ALA A 22 0.32 -9.02 -4.77
N ALA A 23 0.73 -7.79 -4.45
CA ALA A 23 0.97 -6.76 -5.43
C ALA A 23 1.81 -7.39 -6.53
N GLU A 24 1.24 -7.50 -7.73
CA GLU A 24 1.94 -7.91 -8.92
C GLU A 24 3.11 -6.93 -9.05
N LYS A 25 4.32 -7.36 -8.68
CA LYS A 25 5.54 -6.58 -8.87
C LYS A 25 5.76 -6.48 -10.37
N THR A 26 5.10 -5.52 -11.02
CA THR A 26 5.51 -5.05 -12.33
C THR A 26 6.88 -4.40 -12.13
N GLU A 27 7.95 -5.17 -12.37
CA GLU A 27 9.33 -4.66 -12.34
C GLU A 27 9.42 -3.41 -13.22
N GLY A 28 9.52 -2.23 -12.57
CA GLY A 28 9.65 -0.93 -13.22
C GLY A 28 8.47 0.04 -13.06
N ALA A 29 7.30 -0.42 -12.60
CA ALA A 29 6.21 0.50 -12.30
C ALA A 29 6.46 1.20 -10.95
N MET A 30 6.46 2.53 -10.95
CA MET A 30 6.56 3.35 -9.75
C MET A 30 5.22 4.05 -9.50
N GLU A 31 4.82 4.17 -8.24
CA GLU A 31 3.63 4.90 -7.82
C GLU A 31 3.99 6.05 -6.89
N LYS A 32 3.16 7.10 -6.90
CA LYS A 32 3.28 8.19 -5.94
C LYS A 32 2.78 7.70 -4.59
N CYS A 33 3.60 7.87 -3.57
CA CYS A 33 3.22 7.55 -2.20
C CYS A 33 3.37 8.76 -1.30
N TYR A 34 2.26 9.21 -0.72
CA TYR A 34 2.14 10.36 0.15
C TYR A 34 2.36 9.98 1.61
N GLY A 35 2.89 10.91 2.41
CA GLY A 35 3.11 10.70 3.84
C GLY A 35 4.30 9.79 4.18
N VAL A 36 5.15 9.44 3.21
CA VAL A 36 6.33 8.58 3.41
C VAL A 36 7.68 9.30 3.25
N ALA A 37 7.67 10.52 2.74
CA ALA A 37 8.89 11.30 2.55
C ALA A 37 9.35 11.91 3.87
N LEU A 38 10.67 11.92 4.10
CA LEU A 38 11.28 12.69 5.18
C LEU A 38 11.39 14.18 4.77
N ALA A 39 11.64 15.04 5.75
CA ALA A 39 11.90 16.45 5.51
C ALA A 39 13.02 16.62 4.47
N GLY A 40 12.76 17.42 3.44
CA GLY A 40 13.69 17.67 2.34
C GLY A 40 13.93 16.49 1.39
N GLN A 41 13.18 15.38 1.49
CA GLN A 41 13.46 14.14 0.74
C GLN A 41 12.26 13.60 -0.06
N ASN A 42 11.35 14.49 -0.49
CA ASN A 42 10.21 14.13 -1.33
C ASN A 42 10.56 14.24 -2.83
N ASP A 43 9.99 13.37 -3.67
CA ASP A 43 10.32 13.20 -5.10
C ASP A 43 9.39 13.98 -6.03
N CYS A 44 8.67 14.97 -5.51
CA CYS A 44 7.60 15.65 -6.23
C CYS A 44 7.96 15.93 -7.70
N LYS A 45 7.06 15.55 -8.63
CA LYS A 45 7.17 15.71 -10.09
C LYS A 45 7.09 17.18 -10.46
N ALA A 46 8.13 17.89 -10.08
CA ALA A 46 8.56 19.05 -10.77
C ALA A 46 9.11 18.59 -12.12
N GLY A 47 8.48 19.03 -13.22
CA GLY A 47 9.14 18.97 -14.52
C GLY A 47 10.49 19.70 -14.47
N ALA A 48 11.32 19.52 -15.51
CA ALA A 48 12.59 20.23 -15.63
C ALA A 48 12.38 21.74 -15.37
N GLY A 49 12.98 22.26 -14.29
CA GLY A 49 12.87 23.67 -13.87
C GLY A 49 11.86 23.99 -12.75
N THR A 50 11.24 23.00 -12.09
CA THR A 50 10.39 23.23 -10.91
C THR A 50 11.03 22.68 -9.62
N SER A 51 10.73 23.26 -8.45
CA SER A 51 11.50 23.08 -7.21
C SER A 51 10.80 22.26 -6.12
N CYS A 52 9.85 21.40 -6.50
CA CYS A 52 9.04 20.70 -5.50
C CYS A 52 9.79 19.54 -4.82
N ALA A 53 10.82 18.98 -5.46
CA ALA A 53 11.69 17.99 -4.83
C ALA A 53 12.49 18.65 -3.70
N GLY A 54 12.45 18.04 -2.52
CA GLY A 54 13.10 18.56 -1.32
C GLY A 54 12.39 19.74 -0.64
N SER A 55 11.13 20.01 -0.98
CA SER A 55 10.32 21.06 -0.34
C SER A 55 9.58 20.61 0.91
N SER A 56 9.56 19.30 1.20
CA SER A 56 8.89 18.77 2.39
C SER A 56 9.48 19.38 3.66
N LYS A 57 8.63 20.03 4.45
CA LYS A 57 9.06 20.83 5.61
C LYS A 57 9.26 20.00 6.88
N VAL A 58 8.56 18.87 6.97
CA VAL A 58 8.53 17.97 8.13
C VAL A 58 8.56 16.55 7.62
N ASP A 59 8.99 15.63 8.47
CA ASP A 59 8.89 14.21 8.16
C ASP A 59 7.43 13.79 7.98
N TYR A 60 7.20 12.90 7.00
CA TYR A 60 5.91 12.28 6.72
C TYR A 60 4.78 13.27 6.39
N GLN A 61 5.15 14.45 5.87
CA GLN A 61 4.18 15.46 5.49
C GLN A 61 3.14 14.88 4.51
N GLY A 62 1.85 14.99 4.85
CA GLY A 62 0.75 14.33 4.14
C GLY A 62 0.59 14.70 2.66
N ASN A 63 0.99 15.91 2.27
CA ASN A 63 0.97 16.38 0.88
C ASN A 63 2.31 16.16 0.15
N ALA A 64 3.36 15.72 0.85
CA ALA A 64 4.64 15.35 0.26
C ALA A 64 4.63 13.87 -0.12
N TRP A 65 5.17 13.56 -1.30
CA TRP A 65 5.19 12.20 -1.81
C TRP A 65 6.56 11.78 -2.32
N LYS A 66 6.77 10.46 -2.33
CA LYS A 66 7.94 9.78 -2.87
C LYS A 66 7.51 8.78 -3.94
N ASN A 67 8.35 8.54 -4.96
CA ASN A 67 8.10 7.45 -5.89
C ASN A 67 8.55 6.14 -5.22
N VAL A 68 7.63 5.20 -5.09
CA VAL A 68 7.89 3.88 -4.53
C VAL A 68 7.52 2.82 -5.56
N PRO A 69 8.05 1.58 -5.46
CA PRO A 69 7.59 0.49 -6.33
C PRO A 69 6.08 0.34 -6.24
N ALA A 70 5.41 0.19 -7.39
CA ALA A 70 3.96 0.07 -7.45
C ALA A 70 3.45 -1.06 -6.55
N GLY A 71 2.33 -0.83 -5.88
CA GLY A 71 1.72 -1.74 -4.92
C GLY A 71 2.41 -1.83 -3.56
N THR A 72 3.40 -0.98 -3.27
CA THR A 72 4.09 -0.97 -1.96
C THR A 72 3.65 0.18 -1.06
N CYS A 73 3.07 1.24 -1.61
CA CYS A 73 2.80 2.47 -0.87
C CYS A 73 1.98 2.25 0.40
N THR A 74 0.86 1.53 0.29
CA THR A 74 -0.04 1.26 1.42
C THR A 74 0.54 0.28 2.44
N SER A 75 1.65 -0.38 2.10
CA SER A 75 2.39 -1.27 3.00
C SER A 75 3.52 -0.55 3.74
N ILE A 76 3.85 0.69 3.36
CA ILE A 76 4.87 1.49 4.03
C ILE A 76 4.27 2.07 5.31
N LYS A 77 4.82 1.67 6.46
CA LYS A 77 4.44 2.19 7.76
C LYS A 77 5.39 3.31 8.18
N THR A 78 4.82 4.43 8.61
CA THR A 78 5.51 5.58 9.18
C THR A 78 5.00 5.85 10.60
N PRO A 79 5.69 6.69 11.39
CA PRO A 79 5.18 7.17 12.67
C PRO A 79 3.81 7.86 12.58
N GLU A 80 3.52 8.54 11.46
CA GLU A 80 2.27 9.29 11.25
C GLU A 80 1.13 8.45 10.64
N GLY A 81 1.42 7.22 10.20
CA GLY A 81 0.41 6.33 9.64
C GLY A 81 0.94 5.41 8.53
N MET A 82 0.04 4.92 7.70
CA MET A 82 0.42 4.20 6.49
C MET A 82 0.59 5.17 5.33
N GLY A 83 1.46 4.84 4.39
CA GLY A 83 1.57 5.54 3.12
C GLY A 83 0.25 5.54 2.37
N SER A 84 -0.01 6.62 1.62
CA SER A 84 -1.27 6.81 0.88
C SER A 84 -1.02 7.05 -0.60
N LEU A 85 -1.87 6.49 -1.46
CA LEU A 85 -1.85 6.75 -2.91
C LEU A 85 -2.42 8.13 -3.27
N THR A 86 -3.09 8.78 -2.32
CA THR A 86 -3.64 10.12 -2.43
C THR A 86 -3.03 11.05 -1.38
N PRO A 87 -3.01 12.38 -1.60
CA PRO A 87 -2.63 13.33 -0.56
C PRO A 87 -3.41 13.06 0.74
N ILE A 88 -2.71 13.13 1.86
CA ILE A 88 -3.30 13.07 3.19
C ILE A 88 -3.59 14.52 3.59
N GLU A 89 -4.87 14.89 3.57
CA GLU A 89 -5.32 16.18 4.08
C GLU A 89 -5.12 16.20 5.60
N SER A 90 -4.64 17.34 6.12
CA SER A 90 -4.36 17.55 7.54
C SER A 90 -5.57 18.15 8.25
#